data_AF-A0A126V0H9-F1
#
_entry.id   AF-A0A126V0H9-F1
#
_cell.length_a   1.000
_cell.length_b   1.000
_cell.length_c   1.000
_cell.angle_alpha   90.00
_cell.angle_beta   90.00
_cell.angle_gamma   90.00
#
_symmetry.space_group_name_H-M   'P 1'
#
loop_
_entity.id
_entity.type
_entity.pdbx_description
1 polymer ?
#
loop_
_entity_poly.entity_id
_entity_poly.type
_entity_poly.pdbx_seq_one_letter_code
_entity_poly.pdbx_strand_id
1 'polypeptide(L)'
;MSEWEVVNKAHLKEARKARGGPSIQKAYTTAMKKMQDDYYEAVGKPFGLLRVGPRLARKSTKEYAAEKRQAKRMAEDAVRLEEQRKEQTAREAELEAQACELASVEAALSEREVSHEVEVAAAAKALEQERASLHRAKLEDQKA
;
A
#
# COMPACT_ATOMS: atom_id res chain seq x y z
N MET A 1 6.70 5.83 -69.15
CA MET A 1 5.58 6.59 -68.55
C MET A 1 5.58 7.96 -69.17
N SER A 2 4.42 8.48 -69.55
CA SER A 2 4.34 9.79 -70.20
C SER A 2 4.61 10.90 -69.18
N GLU A 3 5.13 12.03 -69.64
CA GLU A 3 5.42 13.19 -68.80
C GLU A 3 4.17 13.69 -68.05
N TRP A 4 3.01 13.60 -68.71
CA TRP A 4 1.70 13.90 -68.13
C TRP A 4 1.36 13.01 -66.92
N GLU A 5 1.65 11.70 -66.99
CA GLU A 5 1.38 10.77 -65.89
C GLU A 5 2.18 11.12 -64.63
N VAL A 6 3.43 11.57 -64.80
CA VAL A 6 4.32 11.93 -63.70
C VAL A 6 3.83 13.22 -63.02
N VAL A 7 3.52 14.25 -63.82
CA VAL A 7 3.02 15.54 -63.32
C VAL A 7 1.66 15.39 -62.65
N ASN A 8 0.73 14.66 -63.27
CA ASN A 8 -0.59 14.42 -62.72
C ASN A 8 -0.51 13.64 -61.39
N LYS A 9 0.37 12.64 -61.31
CA LYS A 9 0.58 11.87 -60.06
C LYS A 9 1.18 12.74 -58.94
N ALA A 10 2.06 13.69 -59.26
CA ALA A 10 2.59 14.65 -58.29
C ALA A 10 1.48 15.60 -57.79
N HIS A 11 0.71 16.18 -58.69
CA HIS A 11 -0.42 17.06 -58.36
C HIS A 11 -1.48 16.37 -57.48
N LEU A 12 -1.85 15.13 -57.81
CA LEU A 12 -2.78 14.34 -57.00
C LEU A 12 -2.23 14.00 -55.60
N LYS A 13 -0.91 13.81 -55.45
CA LYS A 13 -0.28 13.59 -54.14
C LYS A 13 -0.32 14.86 -53.28
N GLU A 14 -0.06 16.02 -53.88
CA GLU A 14 -0.14 17.31 -53.20
C GLU A 14 -1.58 17.61 -52.76
N ALA A 15 -2.56 17.40 -53.63
CA ALA A 15 -3.97 17.56 -53.31
C ALA A 15 -4.43 16.63 -52.17
N ARG A 16 -3.97 15.37 -52.15
CA ARG A 16 -4.25 14.44 -51.03
C ARG A 16 -3.57 14.89 -49.73
N LYS A 17 -2.34 15.39 -49.80
CA LYS A 17 -1.61 15.92 -48.64
C LYS A 17 -2.32 17.13 -48.05
N ALA A 18 -2.80 18.04 -48.90
CA ALA A 18 -3.56 19.23 -48.51
C ALA A 18 -4.94 18.88 -47.92
N ARG A 19 -5.64 17.88 -48.48
CA ARG A 19 -6.95 17.42 -47.98
C ARG A 19 -6.86 16.75 -46.61
N GLY A 20 -5.71 16.17 -46.28
CA GLY A 20 -5.50 15.40 -45.04
C GLY A 20 -6.26 14.06 -45.05
N GLY A 21 -5.91 13.17 -44.12
CA GLY A 21 -6.63 11.90 -43.95
C GLY A 21 -8.08 12.13 -43.50
N PRO A 22 -9.06 11.31 -43.94
CA PRO A 22 -10.45 11.41 -43.52
C PRO A 22 -10.57 11.48 -42.00
N SER A 23 -11.42 12.37 -41.47
CA SER A 23 -11.64 12.56 -40.03
C SER A 23 -12.01 11.25 -39.32
N ILE A 24 -12.81 10.41 -39.98
CA ILE A 24 -13.23 9.09 -39.49
C ILE A 24 -12.02 8.15 -39.34
N GLN A 25 -11.11 8.14 -40.32
CA GLN A 25 -9.90 7.31 -40.24
C GLN A 25 -9.00 7.74 -39.08
N LYS A 26 -8.88 9.06 -38.84
CA LYS A 26 -8.15 9.59 -37.69
C LYS A 26 -8.80 9.14 -36.38
N ALA A 27 -10.11 9.35 -36.23
CA ALA A 27 -10.87 8.94 -35.05
C ALA A 27 -10.71 7.44 -34.74
N TYR A 28 -10.84 6.59 -35.76
CA TYR A 28 -10.62 5.16 -35.64
C TYR A 28 -9.19 4.82 -35.19
N THR A 29 -8.17 5.40 -35.82
CA THR A 29 -6.77 5.13 -35.43
C THR A 29 -6.47 5.57 -34.01
N THR A 30 -7.05 6.68 -33.55
CA THR A 30 -6.93 7.16 -32.17
C THR A 30 -7.60 6.20 -31.21
N ALA A 31 -8.82 5.76 -31.50
CA ALA A 31 -9.54 4.78 -30.69
C ALA A 31 -8.78 3.45 -30.58
N MET A 32 -8.22 2.96 -31.67
CA MET A 32 -7.41 1.73 -31.68
C MET A 32 -6.13 1.87 -30.87
N LYS A 33 -5.46 3.03 -30.94
CA LYS A 33 -4.28 3.29 -30.10
C LYS A 33 -4.65 3.28 -28.62
N LYS A 34 -5.72 3.99 -28.26
CA LYS A 34 -6.23 4.03 -26.88
C LYS A 34 -6.55 2.62 -26.36
N MET A 35 -7.27 1.82 -27.14
CA MET A 35 -7.55 0.42 -26.77
C MET A 35 -6.28 -0.39 -26.51
N GLN A 36 -5.26 -0.24 -27.36
CA GLN A 36 -3.97 -0.92 -27.18
C GLN A 36 -3.20 -0.39 -25.96
N ASP A 37 -3.30 0.90 -25.65
CA ASP A 37 -2.69 1.52 -24.46
C ASP A 37 -3.38 1.00 -23.19
N ASP A 38 -4.70 0.99 -23.17
CA ASP A 38 -5.51 0.47 -22.06
C ASP A 38 -5.20 -1.02 -21.81
N TYR A 39 -5.08 -1.83 -22.88
CA TYR A 39 -4.67 -3.24 -22.79
C TYR A 39 -3.22 -3.39 -22.27
N TYR A 40 -2.31 -2.53 -22.73
CA TYR A 40 -0.93 -2.57 -22.30
C TYR A 40 -0.80 -2.25 -20.81
N GLU A 41 -1.50 -1.24 -20.30
CA GLU A 41 -1.45 -0.90 -18.88
C GLU A 41 -2.07 -2.01 -18.00
N ALA A 42 -3.21 -2.58 -18.43
CA ALA A 42 -3.91 -3.61 -17.64
C ALA A 42 -3.21 -4.98 -17.66
N VAL A 43 -2.58 -5.35 -18.78
CA VAL A 43 -2.02 -6.69 -18.98
C VAL A 43 -0.53 -6.61 -19.32
N GLY A 44 -0.16 -5.86 -20.36
CA GLY A 44 1.21 -5.86 -20.87
C GLY A 44 2.26 -5.49 -19.82
N LYS A 45 2.04 -4.40 -19.10
CA LYS A 45 2.96 -3.83 -18.13
C LYS A 45 3.11 -4.71 -16.87
N PRO A 46 2.04 -5.24 -16.25
CA PRO A 46 2.17 -6.23 -15.17
C PRO A 46 2.97 -7.48 -15.53
N PHE A 47 2.97 -7.90 -16.81
CA PHE A 47 3.76 -9.04 -17.27
C PHE A 47 5.14 -8.66 -17.84
N GLY A 48 5.55 -7.40 -17.71
CA GLY A 48 6.85 -6.92 -18.17
C GLY A 48 7.02 -6.93 -19.70
N LEU A 49 5.91 -6.81 -20.43
CA LEU A 49 5.92 -6.63 -21.88
C LEU A 49 6.18 -5.17 -22.24
N LEU A 50 6.58 -4.94 -23.49
CA LEU A 50 6.76 -3.60 -24.05
C LEU A 50 5.59 -3.26 -24.97
N ARG A 51 5.14 -2.00 -24.91
CA ARG A 51 4.01 -1.50 -25.70
C ARG A 51 4.28 -1.51 -27.21
N VAL A 52 5.53 -1.28 -27.59
CA VAL A 52 5.97 -1.12 -28.98
C VAL A 52 7.06 -2.14 -29.29
N GLY A 53 7.03 -2.70 -30.50
CA GLY A 53 8.07 -3.60 -30.98
C GLY A 53 9.35 -2.86 -31.43
N PRO A 54 10.44 -3.60 -31.68
CA PRO A 54 11.76 -3.04 -31.98
C PRO A 54 11.78 -2.17 -33.24
N ARG A 55 11.05 -2.59 -34.29
CA ARG A 55 10.97 -1.85 -35.55
C ARG A 55 10.33 -0.46 -35.38
N LEU A 56 9.28 -0.37 -34.58
CA LEU A 56 8.57 0.89 -34.35
C LEU A 56 9.41 1.81 -33.46
N ALA A 57 10.10 1.24 -32.46
CA ALA A 57 11.02 1.97 -31.58
C ALA A 57 12.37 2.31 -32.25
N ARG A 58 12.64 1.79 -33.46
CA ARG A 58 13.93 1.89 -34.17
C ARG A 58 15.12 1.42 -33.31
N LYS A 59 14.90 0.40 -32.49
CA LYS A 59 15.93 -0.18 -31.61
C LYS A 59 16.57 -1.38 -32.27
N SER A 60 17.86 -1.57 -32.00
CA SER A 60 18.53 -2.82 -32.32
C SER A 60 17.92 -3.97 -31.50
N THR A 61 18.12 -5.20 -31.97
CA THR A 61 17.65 -6.41 -31.26
C THR A 61 18.24 -6.49 -29.84
N LYS A 62 19.48 -6.04 -29.65
CA LYS A 62 20.16 -6.06 -28.34
C LYS A 62 19.56 -5.06 -27.36
N GLU A 63 19.35 -3.82 -27.79
CA GLU A 63 18.72 -2.77 -26.96
C GLU A 63 17.29 -3.16 -26.58
N TYR A 64 16.52 -3.66 -27.56
CA TYR A 64 15.16 -4.11 -27.30
C TYR A 64 15.09 -5.28 -26.31
N ALA A 65 16.03 -6.23 -26.41
CA ALA A 65 16.13 -7.33 -25.46
C ALA A 65 16.50 -6.84 -24.05
N ALA A 66 17.38 -5.85 -23.92
CA ALA A 66 17.73 -5.25 -22.64
C ALA A 66 16.53 -4.55 -21.99
N GLU A 67 15.78 -3.77 -22.76
CA GLU A 67 14.56 -3.10 -22.26
C GLU A 67 13.48 -4.09 -21.86
N LYS A 68 13.29 -5.17 -22.63
CA LYS A 68 12.34 -6.22 -22.28
C LYS A 68 12.72 -6.90 -20.96
N ARG A 69 14.02 -7.13 -20.72
CA ARG A 69 14.51 -7.67 -19.44
C ARG A 69 14.26 -6.69 -18.29
N GLN A 70 14.49 -5.40 -18.50
CA GLN A 70 14.22 -4.38 -17.50
C GLN A 70 12.72 -4.30 -17.17
N ALA A 71 11.85 -4.31 -18.18
CA ALA A 71 10.40 -4.32 -17.99
C ALA A 71 9.95 -5.55 -17.18
N LYS A 72 10.51 -6.73 -17.45
CA LYS A 72 10.25 -7.94 -16.65
C LYS A 72 10.68 -7.80 -15.19
N ARG A 73 11.86 -7.23 -14.94
CA ARG A 73 12.34 -6.99 -13.57
C ARG A 73 11.43 -6.02 -12.82
N MET A 74 11.03 -4.92 -13.46
CA MET A 74 10.11 -3.95 -12.84
C MET A 74 8.75 -4.57 -12.52
N ALA A 75 8.24 -5.45 -13.39
CA ALA A 75 7.03 -6.21 -13.14
C ALA A 75 7.17 -7.17 -11.94
N GLU A 76 8.25 -7.93 -11.88
CA GLU A 76 8.56 -8.82 -10.75
C GLU A 76 8.71 -8.03 -9.43
N ASP A 77 9.41 -6.90 -9.47
CA ASP A 77 9.58 -6.00 -8.33
C ASP A 77 8.24 -5.41 -7.87
N ALA A 78 7.35 -5.05 -8.80
CA ALA A 78 6.02 -4.54 -8.47
C ALA A 78 5.18 -5.58 -7.73
N VAL A 79 5.16 -6.84 -8.21
CA VAL A 79 4.45 -7.94 -7.52
C VAL A 79 5.02 -8.14 -6.11
N ARG A 80 6.34 -8.18 -5.98
CA ARG A 80 6.99 -8.33 -4.66
C ARG A 80 6.64 -7.17 -3.72
N LEU A 81 6.60 -5.94 -4.23
CA LEU A 81 6.22 -4.76 -3.43
C LEU A 81 4.75 -4.82 -2.99
N GLU A 82 3.85 -5.31 -3.83
CA GLU A 82 2.45 -5.52 -3.44
C GLU A 82 2.28 -6.57 -2.36
N GLU A 83 3.02 -7.68 -2.45
CA GLU A 83 3.04 -8.73 -1.41
C GLU A 83 3.58 -8.18 -0.09
N GLN A 84 4.69 -7.45 -0.13
CA GLN A 84 5.28 -6.81 1.05
C GLN A 84 4.33 -5.79 1.69
N ARG A 85 3.61 -5.00 0.88
CA ARG A 85 2.59 -4.07 1.39
C ARG A 85 1.48 -4.82 2.12
N LYS A 86 0.96 -5.90 1.54
CA LYS A 86 -0.08 -6.72 2.19
C LYS A 86 0.41 -7.30 3.51
N GLU A 87 1.64 -7.81 3.54
CA GLU A 87 2.25 -8.32 4.76
C GLU A 87 2.42 -7.22 5.83
N GLN A 88 2.88 -6.03 5.43
CA GLN A 88 2.99 -4.89 6.33
C GLN A 88 1.64 -4.50 6.93
N THR A 89 0.59 -4.40 6.10
CA THR A 89 -0.75 -4.05 6.60
C THR A 89 -1.30 -5.10 7.56
N ALA A 90 -0.99 -6.39 7.35
CA ALA A 90 -1.39 -7.44 8.27
C ALA A 90 -0.66 -7.33 9.62
N ARG A 91 0.67 -7.10 9.57
CA ARG A 91 1.48 -6.88 10.77
C ARG A 91 1.06 -5.64 11.56
N GLU A 92 0.72 -4.55 10.87
CA GLU A 92 0.21 -3.33 11.50
C GLU A 92 -1.10 -3.61 12.26
N ALA A 93 -2.03 -4.33 11.65
CA ALA A 93 -3.28 -4.72 12.31
C ALA A 93 -3.06 -5.65 13.52
N GLU A 94 -2.10 -6.59 13.43
CA GLU A 94 -1.72 -7.46 14.56
C GLU A 94 -1.13 -6.65 15.71
N LEU A 95 -0.23 -5.70 15.42
CA LEU A 95 0.37 -4.83 16.43
C LEU A 95 -0.67 -3.91 17.09
N GLU A 96 -1.63 -3.38 16.32
CA GLU A 96 -2.74 -2.59 16.86
C GLU A 96 -3.61 -3.41 17.82
N ALA A 97 -3.90 -4.67 17.48
CA ALA A 97 -4.65 -5.57 18.35
C ALA A 97 -3.88 -5.85 19.66
N GLN A 98 -2.58 -6.15 19.56
CA GLN A 98 -1.72 -6.35 20.72
C GLN A 98 -1.64 -5.09 21.61
N ALA A 99 -1.54 -3.91 21.02
CA ALA A 99 -1.52 -2.65 21.76
C ALA A 99 -2.84 -2.43 22.52
N CYS A 100 -3.99 -2.75 21.91
CA CYS A 100 -5.28 -2.67 22.59
C CYS A 100 -5.37 -3.66 23.76
N GLU A 101 -4.90 -4.89 23.57
CA GLU A 101 -4.86 -5.90 24.63
C GLU A 101 -3.97 -5.45 25.80
N LEU A 102 -2.76 -5.00 25.52
CA LEU A 102 -1.84 -4.47 26.53
C LEU A 102 -2.46 -3.30 27.30
N ALA A 103 -3.08 -2.34 26.59
CA ALA A 103 -3.76 -1.22 27.25
C ALA A 103 -4.89 -1.69 28.18
N SER A 104 -5.63 -2.73 27.82
CA SER A 104 -6.68 -3.31 28.67
C SER A 104 -6.11 -4.01 29.91
N VAL A 105 -4.98 -4.70 29.76
CA VAL A 105 -4.26 -5.37 30.86
C VAL A 105 -3.65 -4.33 31.80
N GLU A 106 -3.05 -3.28 31.27
CA GLU A 106 -2.50 -2.16 32.05
C GLU A 106 -3.58 -1.46 32.86
N ALA A 107 -4.76 -1.22 32.27
CA ALA A 107 -5.89 -0.64 32.99
C ALA A 107 -6.37 -1.55 34.14
N ALA A 108 -6.52 -2.86 33.88
CA ALA A 108 -6.94 -3.82 34.89
C ALA A 108 -5.92 -3.98 36.03
N LEU A 109 -4.62 -3.92 35.71
CA LEU A 109 -3.54 -3.91 36.71
C LEU A 109 -3.60 -2.65 37.56
N SER A 110 -3.80 -1.47 36.95
CA SER A 110 -3.93 -0.21 37.68
C SER A 110 -5.12 -0.23 38.65
N GLU A 111 -6.28 -0.75 38.23
CA GLU A 111 -7.44 -0.90 39.11
C GLU A 111 -7.15 -1.85 40.28
N ARG A 112 -6.43 -2.94 40.02
CA ARG A 112 -6.04 -3.91 41.04
C ARG A 112 -5.03 -3.34 42.03
N GLU A 113 -4.07 -2.54 41.55
CA GLU A 113 -3.10 -1.84 42.38
C GLU A 113 -3.82 -0.88 43.34
N VAL A 114 -4.72 -0.04 42.83
CA VAL A 114 -5.52 0.87 43.66
C VAL A 114 -6.35 0.10 44.69
N SER A 115 -7.00 -1.00 44.28
CA SER A 115 -7.79 -1.84 45.21
C SER A 115 -6.92 -2.44 46.31
N HIS A 116 -5.74 -2.93 45.95
CA HIS A 116 -4.78 -3.50 46.90
C HIS A 116 -4.25 -2.45 47.87
N GLU A 117 -3.95 -1.23 47.42
CA GLU A 117 -3.54 -0.12 48.30
C GLU A 117 -4.61 0.21 49.34
N VAL A 118 -5.88 0.22 48.93
CA VAL A 118 -7.03 0.44 49.83
C VAL A 118 -7.15 -0.70 50.84
N GLU A 119 -7.02 -1.96 50.43
CA GLU A 119 -7.06 -3.13 51.31
C GLU A 119 -5.90 -3.12 52.32
N VAL A 120 -4.69 -2.81 51.89
CA VAL A 120 -3.51 -2.70 52.77
C VAL A 120 -3.70 -1.57 53.78
N ALA A 121 -4.19 -0.41 53.34
CA ALA A 121 -4.49 0.71 54.24
C ALA A 121 -5.58 0.36 55.27
N ALA A 122 -6.61 -0.38 54.87
CA ALA A 122 -7.66 -0.85 55.77
C ALA A 122 -7.11 -1.87 56.79
N ALA A 123 -6.30 -2.84 56.35
CA ALA A 123 -5.66 -3.82 57.21
C ALA A 123 -4.70 -3.16 58.22
N ALA A 124 -3.93 -2.15 57.80
CA ALA A 124 -3.08 -1.37 58.70
C ALA A 124 -3.88 -0.66 59.79
N LYS A 125 -4.99 0.01 59.43
CA LYS A 125 -5.88 0.66 60.40
C LYS A 125 -6.52 -0.33 61.37
N ALA A 126 -6.91 -1.52 60.91
CA ALA A 126 -7.47 -2.55 61.77
C ALA A 126 -6.44 -3.04 62.81
N LEU A 127 -5.20 -3.26 62.39
CA LEU A 127 -4.09 -3.61 63.29
C LEU A 127 -3.80 -2.51 64.33
N GLU A 128 -3.86 -1.24 63.94
CA GLU A 128 -3.70 -0.12 64.88
C GLU A 128 -4.83 -0.08 65.93
N GLN A 129 -6.07 -0.30 65.50
CA GLN A 129 -7.23 -0.36 66.38
C GLN A 129 -7.15 -1.53 67.37
N GLU A 130 -6.73 -2.71 66.90
CA GLU A 130 -6.52 -3.90 67.74
C GLU A 130 -5.39 -3.68 68.77
N ARG A 131 -4.26 -3.08 68.34
CA ARG A 131 -3.19 -2.71 69.27
C ARG A 131 -3.65 -1.70 70.32
N ALA A 132 -4.46 -0.71 69.91
CA ALA A 132 -5.00 0.29 70.82
C ALA A 132 -5.99 -0.32 71.83
N SER A 133 -6.83 -1.26 71.43
CA SER A 133 -7.77 -1.94 72.34
C SER A 133 -7.03 -2.83 73.34
N LEU A 134 -6.03 -3.60 72.89
CA LEU A 134 -5.17 -4.40 73.76
C LEU A 134 -4.41 -3.53 74.77
N HIS A 135 -3.92 -2.36 74.35
CA HIS A 135 -3.24 -1.43 75.24
C HIS A 135 -4.19 -0.85 76.31
N ARG A 136 -5.43 -0.51 75.92
CA ARG A 136 -6.45 -0.04 76.88
C ARG A 136 -6.83 -1.12 77.90
N ALA A 137 -7.06 -2.35 77.44
CA ALA A 137 -7.37 -3.48 78.33
C ALA A 137 -6.25 -3.71 79.36
N LYS A 138 -4.98 -3.67 78.94
CA LYS A 138 -3.83 -3.79 79.87
C LYS A 138 -3.77 -2.69 80.92
N LEU A 139 -4.16 -1.46 80.57
CA LEU A 139 -4.20 -0.35 81.52
C LEU A 139 -5.34 -0.45 82.52
N GLU A 140 -6.46 -1.07 82.13
CA GLU A 140 -7.59 -1.34 83.02
C GLU A 140 -7.25 -2.45 84.02
N ASP A 141 -6.61 -3.53 83.56
CA ASP A 141 -6.15 -4.63 84.42
C ASP A 141 -5.10 -4.19 85.45
N GLN A 142 -4.27 -3.17 85.15
CA GLN A 142 -3.29 -2.63 86.10
C GLN A 142 -3.89 -1.76 87.21
N LYS A 143 -5.16 -1.36 87.08
CA LYS A 143 -5.85 -0.49 88.06
C LYS A 143 -6.75 -1.26 89.02
N ALA A 144 -6.98 -2.55 88.79
CA ALA A 144 -7.73 -3.46 89.66
C ALA A 144 -6.80 -4.14 90.68
#